data_AF-A0A382P6D9-F1
#
_entry.id   AF-A0A382P6D9-F1
#
_cell.length_a   1.000
_cell.length_b   1.000
_cell.length_c   1.000
_cell.angle_alpha   90.00
_cell.angle_beta   90.00
_cell.angle_gamma   90.00
#
_symmetry.space_group_name_H-M   'P 1'
#
loop_
_entity.id
_entity.type
_entity.pdbx_description
1 polymer ?
#
loop_
_entity_poly.entity_id
_entity_poly.type
_entity_poly.pdbx_seq_one_letter_code
_entity_poly.pdbx_strand_id
1 'polypeptide(L)' 'VQLVPDQTPGEDLEAELISFCLEHLAAMKCPRTIDFIDELPRLPTGKLYKRILRDRYWGDRQSRIL' A
#
# COMPACT_ATOMS: atom_id res chain seq x y z
N VAL A 1 -2.80 1.81 1.28
CA VAL A 1 -4.16 1.20 1.17
C VAL A 1 -5.16 2.32 0.98
N GLN A 2 -6.12 2.14 0.09
CA GLN A 2 -7.26 3.05 -0.04
C GLN A 2 -8.45 2.40 0.64
N LEU A 3 -9.04 3.09 1.60
CA LEU A 3 -10.20 2.61 2.34
C LEU A 3 -11.49 2.88 1.58
N VAL A 4 -12.52 2.10 1.90
CA VAL A 4 -13.89 2.42 1.50
C VAL A 4 -14.42 3.57 2.37
N PRO A 5 -15.40 4.36 1.91
CA PRO A 5 -15.85 5.58 2.58
C PRO A 5 -16.25 5.43 4.05
N ASP A 6 -16.69 4.24 4.45
CA ASP A 6 -17.20 3.97 5.81
C ASP A 6 -16.13 3.45 6.78
N GLN A 7 -14.85 3.42 6.37
CA GLN A 7 -13.75 2.92 7.20
C GLN A 7 -12.76 4.02 7.54
N THR A 8 -12.38 4.09 8.82
CA THR A 8 -11.38 5.03 9.33
C THR A 8 -10.00 4.38 9.42
N PRO A 9 -8.93 5.07 8.98
CA PRO A 9 -7.57 4.59 9.18
C PRO A 9 -7.19 4.65 10.66
N GLY A 10 -6.35 3.72 11.10
CA GLY A 10 -5.85 3.66 12.48
C GLY A 10 -4.86 2.50 12.69
N GLU A 11 -4.12 2.56 13.79
CA GLU A 11 -3.11 1.55 14.16
C GLU A 11 -3.75 0.16 14.36
N ASP A 12 -4.94 0.10 14.94
CA ASP A 12 -5.69 -1.15 15.12
C ASP A 12 -6.00 -1.82 13.77
N LEU A 13 -6.43 -1.03 12.78
CA LEU A 13 -6.74 -1.52 11.44
C LEU A 13 -5.48 -1.94 10.67
N GLU A 14 -4.37 -1.24 10.85
CA GLU A 14 -3.07 -1.67 10.32
C GLU A 14 -2.67 -3.03 10.88
N ALA A 15 -2.75 -3.21 12.20
CA ALA A 15 -2.42 -4.48 12.85
C ALA A 15 -3.33 -5.63 12.38
N GLU A 16 -4.63 -5.37 12.23
CA GLU A 16 -5.60 -6.34 11.70
C GLU A 16 -5.23 -6.78 10.28
N LEU A 17 -4.94 -5.84 9.39
CA LEU A 17 -4.56 -6.14 8.00
C LEU A 17 -3.25 -6.91 7.90
N ILE A 18 -2.28 -6.63 8.78
CA ILE A 18 -1.02 -7.37 8.85
C ILE A 18 -1.27 -8.80 9.36
N SER A 19 -2.10 -8.97 10.41
CA SER A 19 -2.47 -10.30 10.93
C SER A 19 -3.16 -11.13 9.85
N PHE A 20 -4.12 -10.54 9.15
CA PHE A 20 -4.79 -11.17 8.01
C PHE A 20 -3.79 -11.62 6.94
N CYS A 21 -2.81 -10.77 6.61
CA CYS A 21 -1.77 -11.15 5.66
C CYS A 21 -0.91 -12.32 6.18
N LEU A 22 -0.56 -12.35 7.46
CA LEU A 22 0.25 -13.42 8.06
C LEU A 22 -0.48 -14.77 8.10
N GLU A 23 -1.81 -14.74 8.27
CA GLU A 23 -2.66 -15.94 8.25
C GLU A 23 -2.80 -16.53 6.84
N HIS A 24 -2.82 -15.68 5.81
CA HIS A 24 -3.11 -16.09 4.44
C HIS A 24 -1.90 -16.13 3.50
N LEU A 25 -0.78 -15.51 3.88
CA LEU A 25 0.44 -15.40 3.07
C LEU A 25 1.66 -15.87 3.85
N ALA A 26 2.68 -16.33 3.12
CA ALA A 26 3.99 -16.55 3.72
C ALA A 26 4.53 -15.25 4.33
N ALA A 27 5.17 -15.32 5.51
CA ALA A 27 5.68 -14.15 6.23
C ALA A 27 6.57 -13.23 5.37
N MET A 28 7.35 -13.78 4.43
CA MET A 28 8.18 -13.00 3.50
C MET A 28 7.36 -12.06 2.58
N LYS A 29 6.10 -12.41 2.28
CA LYS A 29 5.21 -11.63 1.42
C LYS A 29 4.38 -10.61 2.20
N CYS A 30 4.39 -10.68 3.53
CA CYS A 30 3.62 -9.78 4.37
C CYS A 30 4.26 -8.39 4.37
N PRO A 31 3.45 -7.32 4.28
CA PRO A 31 3.96 -5.97 4.39
C PRO A 31 4.55 -5.72 5.79
N ARG A 32 5.52 -4.81 5.88
CA ARG A 32 6.10 -4.38 7.17
C ARG A 32 5.34 -3.22 7.80
N THR A 33 4.75 -2.37 6.97
CA THR A 33 3.97 -1.19 7.34
C THR A 33 2.84 -1.02 6.33
N ILE A 34 1.73 -0.42 6.77
CA ILE A 34 0.57 -0.12 5.92
C ILE A 34 0.23 1.36 6.03
N ASP A 35 0.56 2.12 4.99
CA ASP A 35 0.13 3.52 4.88
C ASP A 35 -1.27 3.61 4.27
N PHE A 36 -2.14 4.43 4.85
CA PHE A 36 -3.46 4.73 4.31
C PHE A 36 -3.42 6.02 3.48
N ILE A 37 -4.09 6.02 2.33
CA ILE A 37 -4.23 7.20 1.47
C ILE A 37 -5.67 7.30 0.97
N ASP A 38 -6.16 8.53 0.84
CA ASP A 38 -7.56 8.78 0.46
C ASP A 38 -7.86 8.27 -0.96
N GLU A 39 -6.91 8.46 -1.88
CA GLU A 39 -7.04 8.03 -3.27
C GLU A 39 -5.74 7.41 -3.79
N LEU A 40 -5.85 6.19 -4.31
CA LEU A 40 -4.75 5.57 -5.04
C LEU A 40 -4.65 6.20 -6.44
N PRO A 41 -3.43 6.58 -6.89
CA PRO A 41 -3.25 7.20 -8.20
C PRO A 41 -3.63 6.20 -9.29
N ARG A 42 -4.70 6.50 -10.01
CA ARG A 42 -5.21 5.69 -11.12
C ARG A 42 -5.16 6.51 -12.41
N LEU A 43 -4.97 5.82 -13.52
CA LEU A 43 -5.17 6.38 -14.85
C LEU A 43 -6.67 6.57 -15.10
N PRO A 44 -7.07 7.41 -16.07
CA PRO A 44 -8.48 7.59 -16.46
C PRO A 44 -9.18 6.28 -16.86
N THR A 45 -8.41 5.26 -17.25
CA THR A 45 -8.88 3.90 -17.55
C THR A 45 -9.08 3.02 -16.29
N GLY A 46 -8.82 3.55 -15.09
CA GLY A 46 -8.93 2.86 -13.80
C GLY A 46 -7.67 2.08 -13.36
N LYS A 47 -6.67 1.95 -14.25
CA LYS A 47 -5.42 1.22 -13.95
C LYS A 47 -4.60 1.95 -12.89
N LEU A 48 -4.15 1.22 -11.88
CA LEU A 48 -3.28 1.76 -10.83
C LEU A 48 -1.91 2.18 -11.38
N TYR A 49 -1.51 3.42 -11.12
CA TYR A 49 -0.22 3.95 -11.54
C TYR A 49 0.85 3.81 -10.44
N LYS A 50 1.48 2.63 -10.41
CA LYS A 50 2.47 2.27 -9.38
C LYS A 50 3.73 3.13 -9.37
N ARG A 51 4.09 3.80 -10.47
CA ARG A 51 5.32 4.62 -10.56
C ARG A 51 5.28 5.77 -9.56
N ILE A 52 4.18 6.54 -9.53
CA ILE A 52 4.00 7.66 -8.61
C ILE A 52 4.09 7.21 -7.15
N LEU A 53 3.50 6.04 -6.84
CA LEU A 53 3.61 5.46 -5.51
C LEU A 53 5.06 5.13 -5.17
N ARG A 54 5.81 4.49 -6.08
CA ARG A 54 7.23 4.19 -5.87
C ARG A 54 8.04 5.48 -5.65
N ASP A 55 7.85 6.49 -6.49
CA ASP A 55 8.60 7.75 -6.43
C ASP A 55 8.47 8.43 -5.06
N ARG A 56 7.29 8.36 -4.43
CA ARG A 56 7.03 8.91 -3.08
C ARG A 56 7.93 8.29 -1.99
N TYR A 57 8.25 7.00 -2.09
CA TYR A 57 9.04 6.29 -1.07
C TYR A 57 10.51 6.08 -1.46
N TRP A 58 10.84 6.10 -2.76
CA TRP A 58 12.20 5.88 -3.25
C TRP A 58 13.07 7.15 -3.24
N GLY A 59 12.47 8.35 -3.21
CA GLY A 59 13.21 9.62 -3.25
C GLY A 59 14.08 9.76 -4.51
N ASP A 60 15.19 10.49 -4.41
CA ASP A 60 16.14 10.73 -5.53
C ASP A 60 17.06 9.51 -5.83
N ARG A 61 16.73 8.34 -5.28
CA ARG A 61 17.52 7.13 -5.48
C ARG A 61 17.17 6.50 -6.82
N GLN A 62 18.09 6.57 -7.78
CA GLN A 62 18.00 5.84 -9.05
C GLN A 62 17.73 4.35 -8.76
N SER A 63 16.50 3.90 -9.03
CA SER A 63 16.13 2.49 -8.92
C SER A 63 16.95 1.67 -9.92
N ARG A 64 17.78 0.74 -9.43
CA ARG A 64 18.46 -0.29 -10.26
C ARG A 64 17.53 -1.43 -10.65
N ILE A 65 16.25 -1.35 -10.33
CA ILE A 65 15.25 -2.37 -10.62
C ILE A 65 14.34 -1.82 -11.73
N LEU A 66 14.49 -2.41 -12.92
CA LEU A 66 13.69 -2.20 -14.13
C LEU A 66 12.30 -2.83 -13.98
#